data_AF-A0A7Y6JYS9-F1
#
_entry.id   AF-A0A7Y6JYS9-F1
#
_cell.length_a   1.000
_cell.length_b   1.000
_cell.length_c   1.000
_cell.angle_alpha   90.00
_cell.angle_beta   90.00
_cell.angle_gamma   90.00
#
_symmetry.space_group_name_H-M   'P 1'
#
loop_
_entity.id
_entity.type
_entity.pdbx_description
1 polymer ?
#
loop_
_entity_poly.entity_id
_entity_poly.type
_entity_poly.pdbx_seq_one_letter_code
_entity_poly.pdbx_strand_id
1 'polypeptide(L)'
;MTTLVGALLIPTAYADGSVSFHGDIVPMLKARAELEQFITENFSVTDTGWGNRIGSATMPHMGGARMGPYKFQAVWHSSHGDVPVTLIIDTKIRFLDRHQHEIVGGDLRETRSVSETLDSIEIEPPDINSARSK
;
A
#
# COMPACT_ATOMS: atom_id res chain seq x y z
N MET A 1 -45.96 -3.34 9.80
CA MET A 1 -44.50 -3.49 9.91
C MET A 1 -43.96 -3.52 8.49
N THR A 2 -43.27 -2.47 8.05
CA THR A 2 -42.80 -2.32 6.67
C THR A 2 -41.28 -2.28 6.73
N THR A 3 -40.63 -3.36 6.27
CA THR A 3 -39.18 -3.47 6.25
C THR A 3 -38.65 -2.83 4.97
N LEU A 4 -37.94 -1.70 5.10
CA LEU A 4 -37.23 -1.07 3.99
C LEU A 4 -35.89 -1.80 3.81
N VAL A 5 -35.75 -2.55 2.71
CA VAL A 5 -34.47 -3.14 2.31
C VAL A 5 -33.65 -2.02 1.65
N GLY A 6 -32.77 -1.39 2.42
CA GLY A 6 -31.78 -0.46 1.91
C GLY A 6 -30.66 -1.23 1.20
N ALA A 7 -30.65 -1.19 -0.12
CA ALA A 7 -29.53 -1.68 -0.91
C ALA A 7 -28.32 -0.76 -0.69
N LEU A 8 -27.30 -1.24 0.02
CA LEU A 8 -26.00 -0.57 0.11
C LEU A 8 -25.33 -0.66 -1.27
N LEU A 9 -25.34 0.45 -2.00
CA LEU A 9 -24.47 0.64 -3.16
C LEU A 9 -23.04 0.77 -2.63
N ILE A 10 -22.25 -0.30 -2.75
CA ILE A 10 -20.80 -0.22 -2.53
C ILE A 10 -20.26 0.64 -3.68
N PRO A 11 -19.64 1.80 -3.40
CA PRO A 11 -19.01 2.58 -4.44
C PRO A 11 -17.90 1.74 -5.09
N THR A 12 -18.01 1.51 -6.39
CA THR A 12 -16.93 0.99 -7.20
C THR A 12 -15.81 2.03 -7.19
N ALA A 13 -14.83 1.84 -6.32
CA ALA A 13 -13.62 2.63 -6.30
C ALA A 13 -12.94 2.45 -7.66
N TYR A 14 -13.00 3.50 -8.49
CA TYR A 14 -12.19 3.60 -9.69
C TYR A 14 -10.74 3.54 -9.24
N ALA A 15 -10.06 2.45 -9.63
CA ALA A 15 -8.63 2.27 -9.41
C ALA A 15 -7.84 3.25 -10.30
N ASP A 16 -7.94 4.53 -9.95
CA ASP A 16 -6.88 5.47 -10.28
C ASP A 16 -5.58 4.97 -9.60
N GLY A 17 -4.44 5.38 -10.14
CA GLY A 17 -3.10 4.81 -9.93
C GLY A 17 -2.59 4.60 -8.50
N SER A 18 -3.30 5.07 -7.48
CA SER A 18 -2.78 5.38 -6.16
C SER A 18 -3.14 4.40 -5.05
N VAL A 19 -2.36 4.47 -3.98
CA VAL A 19 -2.57 3.83 -2.67
C VAL A 19 -2.80 4.94 -1.65
N SER A 20 -3.74 4.77 -0.72
CA SER A 20 -3.99 5.72 0.37
C SER A 20 -3.10 5.38 1.56
N PHE A 21 -2.31 6.34 2.03
CA PHE A 21 -1.50 6.17 3.22
C PHE A 21 -2.39 5.90 4.44
N HIS A 22 -3.43 6.70 4.65
CA HIS A 22 -4.31 6.55 5.81
C HIS A 22 -5.27 5.36 5.66
N GLY A 23 -5.77 5.10 4.44
CA GLY A 23 -6.73 4.04 4.17
C GLY A 23 -6.12 2.65 4.10
N ASP A 24 -4.95 2.52 3.46
CA ASP A 24 -4.35 1.22 3.14
C ASP A 24 -3.13 0.92 4.03
N ILE A 25 -2.28 1.91 4.33
CA ILE A 25 -1.00 1.69 5.03
C ILE A 25 -1.12 1.78 6.54
N VAL A 26 -1.80 2.79 7.09
CA VAL A 26 -1.97 2.96 8.55
C VAL A 26 -2.55 1.71 9.23
N PRO A 27 -3.55 1.00 8.65
CA PRO A 27 -4.01 -0.27 9.22
C PRO A 27 -2.91 -1.34 9.33
N MET A 28 -1.95 -1.37 8.40
CA MET A 28 -0.80 -2.27 8.45
C MET A 28 0.24 -1.85 9.49
N LEU A 29 0.43 -0.54 9.67
CA LEU A 29 1.33 0.03 10.69
C LEU A 29 0.91 -0.34 12.11
N LYS A 30 -0.39 -0.50 12.38
CA LYS A 30 -0.91 -0.91 13.70
C LYS A 30 -0.38 -2.26 14.19
N ALA A 31 0.10 -3.12 13.29
CA ALA A 31 0.78 -4.37 13.66
C ALA A 31 2.22 -4.15 14.19
N ARG A 32 2.74 -2.92 14.08
CA ARG A 32 4.11 -2.49 14.39
C ARG A 32 4.08 -1.13 15.12
N ALA A 33 3.53 -1.10 16.33
CA ALA A 33 3.26 0.13 17.07
C ALA A 33 4.46 1.10 17.18
N GLU A 34 5.68 0.57 17.39
CA GLU A 34 6.89 1.41 17.45
C GLU A 34 7.15 2.16 16.13
N LEU A 35 6.91 1.50 15.00
CA LEU A 35 7.09 2.12 13.69
C LEU A 35 5.92 3.05 13.34
N GLU A 36 4.69 2.68 13.70
CA GLU A 36 3.53 3.57 13.59
C GLU A 36 3.78 4.89 14.33
N GLN A 37 4.26 4.80 15.57
CA GLN A 37 4.61 5.94 16.39
C GLN A 37 5.74 6.75 15.74
N PHE A 38 6.83 6.10 15.34
CA PHE A 38 7.95 6.76 14.68
C PHE A 38 7.51 7.56 13.44
N ILE A 39 6.71 6.96 12.55
CA ILE A 39 6.26 7.63 11.35
C ILE A 39 5.32 8.79 11.69
N THR A 40 4.36 8.57 12.59
CA THR A 40 3.35 9.58 12.95
C THR A 40 3.96 10.79 13.65
N GLU A 41 5.00 10.60 14.47
CA GLU A 41 5.66 11.69 15.20
C GLU A 41 6.66 12.46 14.33
N ASN A 42 7.30 11.80 13.37
CA ASN A 42 8.42 12.38 12.63
C ASN A 42 8.07 12.79 11.20
N PHE A 43 6.93 12.39 10.64
CA PHE A 43 6.61 12.61 9.24
C PHE A 43 5.21 13.18 9.02
N SER A 44 5.12 14.18 8.16
CA SER A 44 3.86 14.55 7.48
C SER A 44 3.82 13.86 6.12
N VAL A 45 2.99 12.83 5.97
CA VAL A 45 2.92 11.99 4.76
C VAL A 45 1.73 12.39 3.88
N THR A 46 1.96 12.58 2.58
CA THR A 46 0.86 12.81 1.63
C THR A 46 0.02 11.55 1.51
N ASP A 47 -1.31 11.67 1.50
CA ASP A 47 -2.16 10.48 1.49
C ASP A 47 -2.01 9.64 0.20
N THR A 48 -1.75 10.29 -0.94
CA THR A 48 -1.60 9.60 -2.21
C THR A 48 -0.17 9.06 -2.37
N GLY A 49 -0.04 7.75 -2.50
CA GLY A 49 1.22 7.07 -2.84
C GLY A 49 1.08 6.07 -3.98
N TRP A 50 2.15 5.34 -4.24
CA TRP A 50 2.27 4.38 -5.33
C TRP A 50 2.80 3.05 -4.84
N GLY A 51 2.38 1.95 -5.48
CA GLY A 51 2.91 0.61 -5.23
C GLY A 51 3.11 -0.14 -6.55
N ASN A 52 3.67 -1.34 -6.45
CA ASN A 52 3.88 -2.20 -7.61
C ASN A 52 2.56 -2.76 -8.10
N ARG A 53 2.21 -2.48 -9.35
CA ARG A 53 0.99 -3.01 -9.98
C ARG A 53 1.22 -4.42 -10.49
N ILE A 54 0.35 -5.34 -10.10
CA ILE A 54 0.39 -6.73 -10.55
C ILE A 54 -0.13 -6.81 -12.00
N GLY A 55 0.68 -7.38 -12.89
CA GLY A 55 0.33 -7.58 -14.29
C GLY A 55 -0.60 -8.77 -14.50
N SER A 56 -1.73 -8.55 -15.19
CA SER A 56 -2.73 -9.60 -15.46
C SER A 56 -2.18 -10.77 -16.30
N ALA A 57 -1.14 -10.55 -17.11
CA ALA A 57 -0.49 -11.63 -17.87
C ALA A 57 0.26 -12.61 -16.95
N THR A 58 0.79 -12.13 -15.83
CA THR A 58 1.56 -12.92 -14.86
C THR A 58 0.65 -13.55 -13.81
N MET A 59 -0.31 -12.78 -13.28
CA MET A 59 -1.27 -13.22 -12.26
C MET A 59 -2.70 -12.83 -12.68
N PRO A 60 -3.41 -13.67 -13.47
CA PRO A 60 -4.68 -13.30 -14.10
C PRO A 60 -5.77 -12.89 -13.11
N HIS A 61 -5.77 -13.45 -11.90
CA HIS A 61 -6.78 -13.19 -10.88
C HIS A 61 -6.44 -12.03 -9.95
N MET A 62 -5.21 -11.51 -10.03
CA MET A 62 -4.72 -10.37 -9.25
C MET A 62 -4.40 -9.18 -10.15
N GLY A 63 -4.76 -9.25 -11.43
CA GLY A 63 -4.47 -8.21 -12.40
C GLY A 63 -4.95 -6.84 -11.96
N GLY A 64 -4.03 -5.88 -11.88
CA GLY A 64 -4.30 -4.51 -11.47
C GLY A 64 -4.29 -4.24 -9.97
N ALA A 65 -4.22 -5.29 -9.13
CA ALA A 65 -3.96 -5.11 -7.70
C ALA A 65 -2.58 -4.50 -7.47
N ARG A 66 -2.37 -3.92 -6.28
CA ARG A 66 -1.11 -3.31 -5.87
C ARG A 66 -0.50 -4.10 -4.71
N MET A 67 0.82 -4.07 -4.65
CA MET A 67 1.62 -4.62 -3.56
C MET A 67 2.83 -3.71 -3.32
N GLY A 68 3.44 -3.82 -2.15
CA GLY A 68 4.61 -3.06 -1.79
C GLY A 68 5.86 -3.39 -2.63
N PRO A 69 6.98 -2.66 -2.41
CA PRO A 69 7.06 -1.49 -1.55
C PRO A 69 6.15 -0.34 -1.99
N TYR A 70 5.67 0.42 -1.02
CA TYR A 70 4.79 1.58 -1.24
C TYR A 70 5.57 2.87 -1.04
N LYS A 71 5.43 3.82 -1.96
CA LYS A 71 6.15 5.11 -1.95
C LYS A 71 5.20 6.27 -1.73
N PHE A 72 5.57 7.16 -0.82
CA PHE A 72 4.82 8.37 -0.49
C PHE A 72 5.74 9.57 -0.45
N GLN A 73 5.24 10.73 -0.88
CA GLN A 73 5.92 11.98 -0.59
C GLN A 73 5.67 12.34 0.89
N ALA A 74 6.70 12.80 1.57
CA ALA A 74 6.60 13.17 2.97
C ALA A 74 7.51 14.34 3.33
N VAL A 75 7.24 14.96 4.47
CA VAL A 75 8.13 15.91 5.13
C VAL A 75 8.61 15.27 6.42
N TRP A 76 9.92 15.10 6.56
CA TRP A 76 10.56 14.67 7.79
C TRP A 76 10.83 15.88 8.69
N HIS A 77 10.32 15.83 9.93
CA HIS A 77 10.51 16.85 10.95
C HIS A 77 11.79 16.55 11.76
N SER A 78 12.89 17.23 11.41
CA SER A 78 14.15 17.11 12.14
C SER A 78 14.35 18.28 13.11
N SER A 79 15.27 18.13 14.06
CA SER A 79 15.68 19.24 14.93
C SER A 79 16.34 20.42 14.19
N HIS A 80 16.75 20.22 12.94
CA HIS A 80 17.36 21.23 12.07
C HIS A 80 16.36 21.83 11.07
N GLY A 81 15.08 21.44 11.15
CA GLY A 81 14.01 21.87 10.27
C GLY A 81 13.40 20.74 9.44
N ASP A 82 12.41 21.12 8.64
CA ASP A 82 11.64 20.24 7.79
C ASP A 82 12.40 19.87 6.50
N VAL A 83 12.46 18.57 6.20
CA VAL A 83 13.17 18.02 5.05
C VAL A 83 12.19 17.25 4.16
N PRO A 84 11.97 17.65 2.89
CA PRO A 84 11.17 16.86 1.98
C PRO A 84 11.89 15.55 1.64
N VAL A 85 11.17 14.44 1.70
CA VAL A 85 11.68 13.09 1.47
C VAL A 85 10.67 12.22 0.72
N THR A 86 11.13 11.10 0.18
CA THR A 86 10.26 9.99 -0.22
C THR A 86 10.32 8.93 0.87
N LEU A 87 9.16 8.65 1.49
CA LEU A 87 9.00 7.58 2.47
C LEU A 87 8.60 6.31 1.72
N ILE A 88 9.40 5.25 1.88
CA ILE A 88 9.15 3.94 1.31
C ILE A 88 8.74 3.00 2.44
N ILE A 89 7.64 2.28 2.25
CA ILE A 89 7.12 1.28 3.17
C ILE A 89 7.33 -0.09 2.54
N ASP A 90 8.23 -0.88 3.11
CA ASP A 90 8.52 -2.23 2.64
C ASP A 90 7.56 -3.22 3.27
N THR A 91 7.12 -4.18 2.45
CA THR A 91 6.22 -5.23 2.87
C THR A 91 6.83 -6.61 2.59
N LYS A 92 6.60 -7.52 3.53
CA LYS A 92 6.72 -8.96 3.28
C LYS A 92 5.45 -9.44 2.62
N ILE A 93 5.61 -9.99 1.42
CA ILE A 93 4.52 -10.41 0.55
C ILE A 93 4.42 -11.93 0.54
N ARG A 94 3.22 -12.46 0.76
CA ARG A 94 2.89 -13.88 0.61
C ARG A 94 1.82 -14.04 -0.46
N PHE A 95 2.08 -14.87 -1.47
CA PHE A 95 1.12 -15.20 -2.52
C PHE A 95 0.32 -16.42 -2.10
N LEU A 96 -1.01 -16.31 -2.15
CA LEU A 96 -1.92 -17.34 -1.64
C LEU A 96 -2.79 -17.89 -2.77
N ASP A 97 -2.96 -19.22 -2.79
CA ASP A 97 -3.88 -19.90 -3.70
C ASP A 97 -5.35 -19.79 -3.21
N ARG A 98 -6.26 -20.43 -3.95
CA ARG A 98 -7.70 -20.48 -3.59
C ARG A 98 -7.99 -21.16 -2.24
N HIS A 99 -7.04 -21.94 -1.73
CA HIS A 99 -7.12 -22.67 -0.47
C HIS A 99 -6.37 -21.97 0.67
N GLN A 100 -5.85 -20.76 0.43
CA GLN A 100 -5.02 -19.99 1.37
C GLN A 100 -3.68 -20.67 1.70
N HIS A 101 -3.21 -21.57 0.84
CA HIS A 101 -1.86 -22.08 0.91
C HIS A 101 -0.89 -21.11 0.24
N GLU A 102 0.27 -20.96 0.85
CA GLU A 102 1.32 -20.12 0.31
C GLU A 102 1.99 -20.78 -0.89
N ILE A 103 2.12 -20.00 -1.96
CA ILE A 103 2.81 -20.38 -3.18
C ILE A 103 4.28 -19.96 -3.02
N VAL A 104 5.13 -20.91 -2.63
CA VAL A 104 6.58 -20.71 -2.50
C VAL A 104 7.25 -21.24 -3.78
N GLY A 105 7.29 -20.41 -4.83
CA GLY A 105 7.77 -20.78 -6.16
C GLY A 105 6.72 -21.44 -7.06
N GLY A 106 7.03 -21.60 -8.36
CA GLY A 106 6.13 -22.23 -9.34
C GLY A 106 5.25 -21.25 -10.12
N ASP A 107 3.99 -21.63 -10.37
CA ASP A 107 3.08 -20.91 -11.26
C ASP A 107 2.23 -19.87 -10.53
N LEU A 108 2.57 -18.59 -10.73
CA LEU A 108 1.86 -17.45 -10.12
C LEU A 108 0.43 -17.26 -10.67
N ARG A 109 0.04 -17.98 -11.74
CA ARG A 109 -1.33 -17.93 -12.26
C ARG A 109 -2.36 -18.48 -11.27
N GLU A 110 -1.93 -19.32 -10.32
CA GLU A 110 -2.80 -19.85 -9.27
C GLU A 110 -2.99 -18.91 -8.07
N THR A 111 -2.26 -17.79 -8.02
CA THR A 111 -2.48 -16.77 -6.99
C THR A 111 -3.92 -16.23 -7.06
N ARG A 112 -4.57 -16.16 -5.90
CA ARG A 112 -5.94 -15.63 -5.72
C ARG A 112 -6.00 -14.50 -4.72
N SER A 113 -5.03 -14.41 -3.81
CA SER A 113 -4.87 -13.27 -2.92
C SER A 113 -3.40 -13.06 -2.59
N VAL A 114 -3.11 -11.86 -2.08
CA VAL A 114 -1.81 -11.50 -1.50
C VAL A 114 -2.05 -11.12 -0.05
N SER A 115 -1.17 -11.57 0.83
CA SER A 115 -1.10 -11.10 2.21
C SER A 115 0.18 -10.31 2.37
N GLU A 116 0.05 -9.09 2.88
CA GLU A 116 1.18 -8.22 3.15
C GLU A 116 1.30 -7.95 4.64
N THR A 117 2.54 -7.98 5.12
CA THR A 117 2.88 -7.52 6.46
C THR A 117 3.98 -6.50 6.34
N LEU A 118 3.90 -5.45 7.15
CA LEU A 118 4.93 -4.43 7.13
C LEU A 118 6.25 -5.01 7.66
N ASP A 119 7.33 -4.69 6.96
CA ASP A 119 8.69 -5.12 7.30
C ASP A 119 9.57 -3.97 7.79
N SER A 120 9.82 -2.98 6.94
CA SER A 120 10.74 -1.86 7.19
C SER A 120 10.24 -0.57 6.54
N ILE A 121 11.00 0.50 6.76
CA ILE A 121 10.90 1.74 5.98
C ILE A 121 12.25 2.13 5.42
N GLU A 122 12.21 2.84 4.30
CA GLU A 122 13.36 3.58 3.77
C GLU A 122 12.99 5.06 3.63
N ILE A 123 14.00 5.91 3.78
CA ILE A 123 13.87 7.36 3.62
C ILE A 123 14.85 7.77 2.54
N GLU A 124 14.32 8.14 1.39
CA GLU A 124 15.11 8.58 0.24
C GLU A 124 15.01 10.10 0.05
N PRO A 125 15.98 10.73 -0.64
CA PRO A 125 15.79 12.07 -1.18
C PRO A 125 14.48 12.16 -1.98
N PRO A 126 13.85 13.34 -2.07
CA PRO A 126 12.56 13.48 -2.71
C PRO A 126 12.64 13.12 -4.21
N ASP A 127 11.83 12.16 -4.65
CA ASP A 127 11.75 11.78 -6.06
C ASP A 127 11.04 12.89 -6.87
N ILE A 128 11.85 13.76 -7.48
CA ILE A 128 11.41 14.87 -8.34
C ILE A 128 10.74 14.41 -9.65
N ASN A 129 10.79 13.12 -10.00
CA ASN A 129 10.18 12.59 -11.23
C ASN A 129 8.78 12.01 -11.02
N SER A 130 8.40 11.64 -9.79
CA SER A 130 7.06 11.09 -9.52
C SER A 130 5.94 12.13 -9.73
N ALA A 131 6.27 13.43 -9.67
CA ALA A 131 5.35 14.54 -9.92
C ALA A 131 5.12 14.86 -11.42
N ARG A 132 5.94 14.33 -12.34
CA ARG A 132 5.91 14.68 -13.77
C ARG A 132 5.19 13.67 -14.67
N SER A 133 4.83 12.50 -14.17
CA SER A 133 4.07 11.49 -14.92
C SER A 133 2.56 11.65 -14.75
N LYS A 134 2.05 12.86 -14.98
CA LYS A 134 0.62 13.12 -15.18
C LYS A 134 0.31 13.31 -16.65
#